data_AF-A0AA37J1D1-F1
#
_entry.id   AF-A0AA37J1D1-F1
#
_cell.length_a   1.000
_cell.length_b   1.000
_cell.length_c   1.000
_cell.angle_alpha   90.00
_cell.angle_beta   90.00
_cell.angle_gamma   90.00
#
_symmetry.space_group_name_H-M   'P 1'
#
loop_
_entity.id
_entity.type
_entity.pdbx_description
1 polymer ?
#
loop_
_entity_poly.entity_id
_entity_poly.type
_entity_poly.pdbx_seq_one_letter_code
_entity_poly.pdbx_strand_id
1 'polypeptide(L)'
;MERTYESYAARAEAIIKNFQDKVKEAQETGCEMMLDWRFTPEGKNENLKGVKADLQEKVDNLTKLFRENARKFCNEYKVTLPNDGKSHTEDVANALKVIDMVGFKLTPDILKSIMEPLKHSYTNMKMIHDVIYAKGNVPEAGLAGIGYDEAIYETLIEYMGINTSAVEYLDRLKEVEDIESIPGFKFSVSMYGGATPVIITPDVPYFYLTLPDTMKELGKMYATLENEFSELFTRHIPTDGELILSSLK
;
A
#
# COMPACT_ATOMS: atom_id res chain seq x y z
N MET A 1 -2.41 -18.39 -18.39
CA MET A 1 -2.61 -16.93 -18.47
C MET A 1 -2.28 -16.40 -17.08
N GLU A 2 -1.38 -15.42 -16.94
CA GLU A 2 -0.91 -14.93 -15.63
C GLU A 2 -1.95 -13.97 -15.01
N ARG A 3 -2.12 -13.98 -13.69
CA ARG A 3 -3.03 -13.02 -13.02
C ARG A 3 -2.46 -11.62 -13.10
N THR A 4 -3.31 -10.60 -13.27
CA THR A 4 -2.83 -9.22 -13.50
C THR A 4 -1.99 -8.65 -12.36
N TYR A 5 -2.29 -8.99 -11.09
CA TYR A 5 -1.49 -8.55 -9.93
C TYR A 5 -0.09 -9.18 -9.90
N GLU A 6 0.05 -10.42 -10.39
CA GLU A 6 1.36 -11.09 -10.46
C GLU A 6 2.26 -10.36 -11.45
N SER A 7 1.70 -9.91 -12.57
CA SER A 7 2.42 -9.09 -13.54
C SER A 7 2.81 -7.71 -12.96
N TYR A 8 1.98 -7.08 -12.12
CA TYR A 8 2.37 -5.83 -11.44
C TYR A 8 3.50 -6.04 -10.43
N ALA A 9 3.44 -7.12 -9.65
CA ALA A 9 4.49 -7.47 -8.70
C ALA A 9 5.80 -7.81 -9.41
N ALA A 10 5.76 -8.63 -10.48
CA ALA A 10 6.92 -8.98 -11.28
C ALA A 10 7.58 -7.74 -11.93
N ARG A 11 6.78 -6.76 -12.36
CA ARG A 11 7.30 -5.47 -12.85
C ARG A 11 8.02 -4.69 -11.75
N ALA A 12 7.47 -4.64 -10.53
CA ALA A 12 8.11 -3.99 -9.40
C ALA A 12 9.46 -4.68 -9.06
N GLU A 13 9.49 -6.02 -8.99
CA GLU A 13 10.72 -6.80 -8.81
C GLU A 13 11.77 -6.51 -9.90
N ALA A 14 11.34 -6.46 -11.16
CA ALA A 14 12.21 -6.18 -12.29
C ALA A 14 12.81 -4.77 -12.22
N ILE A 15 12.05 -3.76 -11.77
CA ILE A 15 12.54 -2.39 -11.59
C ILE A 15 13.59 -2.33 -10.47
N ILE A 16 13.35 -3.01 -9.34
CA ILE A 16 14.32 -3.09 -8.22
C ILE A 16 15.62 -3.73 -8.69
N LYS A 17 15.53 -4.84 -9.42
CA LYS A 17 16.69 -5.53 -9.99
C LYS A 17 17.44 -4.63 -10.97
N ASN A 18 16.73 -3.95 -11.86
CA ASN A 18 17.33 -3.02 -12.81
C ASN A 18 18.07 -1.88 -12.10
N PHE A 19 17.52 -1.36 -10.99
CA PHE A 19 18.23 -0.38 -10.17
C PHE A 19 19.56 -0.93 -9.63
N GLN A 20 19.56 -2.14 -9.07
CA GLN A 20 20.78 -2.79 -8.57
C GLN A 20 21.80 -3.02 -9.70
N ASP A 21 21.34 -3.48 -10.87
CA ASP A 21 22.18 -3.70 -12.04
C ASP A 21 22.80 -2.37 -12.54
N LYS A 22 22.04 -1.27 -12.58
CA LYS A 22 22.57 0.06 -12.96
C LYS A 22 23.58 0.61 -11.98
N VAL A 23 23.40 0.39 -10.68
CA VAL A 23 24.41 0.74 -9.68
C VAL A 23 25.70 -0.04 -9.91
N LYS A 24 25.59 -1.34 -10.19
CA LYS A 24 26.75 -2.20 -10.48
C LYS A 24 27.48 -1.77 -11.76
N GLU A 25 26.76 -1.53 -12.85
CA GLU A 25 27.32 -1.03 -14.12
C GLU A 25 28.08 0.30 -13.91
N ALA A 26 27.50 1.22 -13.14
CA ALA A 26 28.12 2.51 -12.83
C ALA A 26 29.38 2.35 -11.96
N GLN A 27 29.37 1.40 -11.02
CA GLN A 27 30.54 1.09 -10.20
C GLN A 27 31.68 0.50 -11.04
N GLU A 28 31.38 -0.44 -11.93
CA GLU A 28 32.35 -1.05 -12.85
C GLU A 28 32.98 0.03 -13.74
N THR A 29 32.14 0.88 -14.35
CA THR A 29 32.59 2.02 -15.16
C THR A 29 33.50 2.97 -14.37
N GLY A 30 33.09 3.33 -13.14
CA GLY A 30 33.88 4.19 -12.27
C GLY A 30 35.23 3.57 -11.89
N CYS A 31 35.27 2.26 -11.62
CA CYS A 31 36.51 1.54 -11.31
C CYS A 31 37.46 1.49 -12.51
N GLU A 32 36.97 1.17 -13.71
CA GLU A 32 37.78 1.15 -14.93
C GLU A 32 38.40 2.52 -15.22
N MET A 33 37.63 3.59 -15.08
CA MET A 33 38.11 4.97 -15.25
C MET A 33 39.21 5.34 -14.24
N MET A 34 39.11 4.88 -12.99
CA MET A 34 40.12 5.14 -11.98
C MET A 34 41.44 4.40 -12.24
N LEU A 35 41.38 3.24 -12.90
CA LEU A 35 42.55 2.43 -13.25
C LEU A 35 43.21 2.87 -14.57
N ASP A 36 42.51 3.59 -15.44
CA ASP A 36 43.11 4.07 -16.70
C ASP A 36 44.17 5.16 -16.40
N TRP A 37 45.40 4.88 -16.83
CA TRP A 37 46.58 5.72 -16.65
C TRP A 37 46.55 6.98 -17.54
N ARG A 38 45.69 7.01 -18.56
CA ARG A 38 45.56 8.14 -19.49
C ARG A 38 44.86 9.36 -18.89
N PHE A 39 44.11 9.19 -17.81
CA PHE A 39 43.42 10.30 -17.15
C PHE A 39 44.25 10.89 -16.00
N THR A 40 44.30 12.23 -15.94
CA THR A 40 44.83 12.95 -14.78
C THR A 40 43.91 12.76 -13.56
N PRO A 41 44.40 13.02 -12.33
CA PRO A 41 43.54 13.01 -11.14
C PRO A 41 42.29 13.91 -11.26
N GLU A 42 42.43 15.09 -11.87
CA GLU A 42 41.33 16.01 -12.13
C GLU A 42 40.33 15.43 -13.14
N GLY A 43 40.82 14.86 -14.25
CA GLY A 43 39.99 14.22 -15.26
C GLY A 43 39.24 13.00 -14.73
N LYS A 44 39.86 12.22 -13.82
CA LYS A 44 39.19 11.11 -13.12
C LYS A 44 38.03 11.60 -12.25
N ASN A 45 38.22 12.69 -11.53
CA ASN A 45 37.17 13.29 -10.70
C ASN A 45 36.01 13.88 -11.54
N GLU A 46 36.31 14.52 -12.68
CA GLU A 46 35.26 15.03 -13.59
C GLU A 46 34.45 13.90 -14.22
N ASN A 47 35.11 12.84 -14.70
CA ASN A 47 34.45 11.67 -15.25
C ASN A 47 33.55 10.98 -14.22
N LEU A 48 34.02 10.84 -12.98
CA LEU A 48 33.21 10.24 -11.90
C LEU A 48 31.97 11.09 -11.55
N LYS A 49 32.06 12.41 -11.62
CA LYS A 49 30.87 13.28 -11.50
C LYS A 49 29.88 13.00 -12.63
N GLY A 50 30.36 12.76 -13.85
CA GLY A 50 29.55 12.34 -14.99
C GLY A 50 28.84 11.02 -14.76
N VAL A 51 29.58 9.98 -14.31
CA VAL A 51 29.01 8.66 -13.95
C VAL A 51 27.94 8.81 -12.87
N LYS A 52 28.19 9.63 -11.84
CA LYS A 52 27.21 9.90 -10.79
C LYS A 52 25.95 10.58 -11.32
N ALA A 53 26.10 11.56 -12.21
CA ALA A 53 24.97 12.29 -12.78
C ALA A 53 24.10 11.38 -13.68
N ASP A 54 24.74 10.58 -14.55
CA ASP A 54 24.04 9.60 -15.39
C ASP A 54 23.33 8.52 -14.56
N LEU A 55 23.98 8.01 -13.51
CA LEU A 55 23.33 7.08 -12.57
C LEU A 55 22.13 7.74 -11.88
N GLN A 56 22.27 8.99 -11.42
CA GLN A 56 21.15 9.70 -10.78
C GLN A 56 19.95 9.85 -11.71
N GLU A 57 20.16 10.21 -12.98
CA GLU A 57 19.07 10.31 -13.97
C GLU A 57 18.35 8.97 -14.15
N LYS A 58 19.11 7.87 -14.28
CA LYS A 58 18.54 6.52 -14.38
C LYS A 58 17.74 6.14 -13.13
N VAL A 59 18.27 6.45 -11.94
CA VAL A 59 17.62 6.21 -10.64
C VAL A 59 16.31 6.98 -10.50
N ASP A 60 16.28 8.24 -10.93
CA ASP A 60 15.08 9.08 -10.92
C ASP A 60 14.02 8.52 -11.87
N ASN A 61 14.42 8.05 -13.05
CA ASN A 61 13.53 7.42 -14.02
C ASN A 61 12.97 6.08 -13.52
N LEU A 62 13.79 5.24 -12.90
CA LEU A 62 13.33 3.99 -12.27
C LEU A 62 12.36 4.25 -11.12
N THR A 63 12.61 5.28 -10.31
CA THR A 63 11.69 5.71 -9.24
C THR A 63 10.32 6.09 -9.81
N LYS A 64 10.29 6.86 -10.91
CA LYS A 64 9.04 7.22 -11.59
C LYS A 64 8.29 6.00 -12.10
N LEU A 65 8.99 5.08 -12.77
CA LEU A 65 8.38 3.83 -13.28
C LEU A 65 7.80 2.98 -12.15
N PHE A 66 8.50 2.88 -11.01
CA PHE A 66 8.04 2.13 -9.86
C PHE A 66 6.73 2.70 -9.29
N ARG A 67 6.67 4.02 -9.12
CA ARG A 67 5.47 4.73 -8.64
C ARG A 67 4.32 4.64 -9.63
N GLU A 68 4.59 4.74 -10.93
CA GLU A 68 3.57 4.56 -11.96
C GLU A 68 2.99 3.14 -11.93
N ASN A 69 3.83 2.11 -11.74
CA ASN A 69 3.38 0.73 -11.59
C ASN A 69 2.47 0.57 -10.36
N ALA A 70 2.87 1.13 -9.22
CA ALA A 70 2.05 1.15 -8.00
C ALA A 70 0.70 1.87 -8.20
N ARG A 71 0.70 3.03 -8.86
CA ARG A 71 -0.53 3.78 -9.15
C ARG A 71 -1.48 3.01 -10.07
N LYS A 72 -0.94 2.34 -11.10
CA LYS A 72 -1.76 1.49 -11.99
C LYS A 72 -2.36 0.32 -11.23
N PHE A 73 -1.59 -0.31 -10.35
CA PHE A 73 -2.08 -1.33 -9.43
C PHE A 73 -3.23 -0.78 -8.57
N CYS A 74 -3.04 0.30 -7.81
CA CYS A 74 -4.11 0.84 -6.95
C CYS A 74 -5.38 1.20 -7.74
N ASN A 75 -5.24 1.77 -8.94
CA ASN A 75 -6.38 2.11 -9.79
C ASN A 75 -7.15 0.89 -10.31
N GLU A 76 -6.47 -0.21 -10.59
CA GLU A 76 -7.07 -1.45 -11.07
C GLU A 76 -7.72 -2.25 -9.94
N TYR A 77 -7.10 -2.23 -8.76
CA TYR A 77 -7.50 -2.97 -7.57
C TYR A 77 -8.31 -2.12 -6.58
N LYS A 78 -8.82 -0.95 -7.01
CA LYS A 78 -9.68 -0.12 -6.18
C LYS A 78 -11.04 -0.80 -5.95
N VAL A 79 -11.55 -0.63 -4.74
CA VAL A 79 -12.90 -1.05 -4.34
C VAL A 79 -13.77 0.19 -4.31
N THR A 80 -14.97 0.11 -4.85
CA THR A 80 -15.94 1.21 -4.76
C THR A 80 -16.96 0.85 -3.72
N LEU A 81 -16.75 1.37 -2.52
CA LEU A 81 -17.62 1.09 -1.39
C LEU A 81 -18.96 1.77 -1.59
N PRO A 82 -20.08 1.14 -1.18
CA PRO A 82 -21.40 1.70 -1.32
C PRO A 82 -21.48 2.99 -0.50
N ASN A 83 -21.51 4.10 -1.23
CA ASN A 83 -21.80 5.41 -0.70
C ASN A 83 -22.94 5.97 -1.52
N ASP A 84 -24.05 6.27 -0.86
CA ASP A 84 -25.25 6.82 -1.48
C ASP A 84 -25.12 8.28 -1.94
N GLY A 85 -23.93 8.89 -1.79
CA GLY A 85 -23.61 10.24 -2.23
C GLY A 85 -24.31 11.35 -1.44
N LYS A 86 -25.00 11.00 -0.34
CA LYS A 86 -25.73 11.96 0.49
C LYS A 86 -24.86 12.51 1.61
N SER A 87 -25.13 13.76 2.00
CA SER A 87 -24.57 14.34 3.22
C SER A 87 -25.39 13.85 4.42
N HIS A 88 -24.87 12.85 5.14
CA HIS A 88 -25.48 12.32 6.38
C HIS A 88 -25.07 13.12 7.62
N THR A 89 -24.84 14.42 7.49
CA THR A 89 -24.20 15.23 8.56
C THR A 89 -25.01 15.21 9.86
N GLU A 90 -26.33 15.37 9.77
CA GLU A 90 -27.21 15.34 10.95
C GLU A 90 -27.32 13.94 11.56
N ASP A 91 -27.44 12.91 10.72
CA ASP A 91 -27.54 11.52 11.16
C ASP A 91 -26.26 11.06 11.87
N VAL A 92 -25.08 11.43 11.34
CA VAL A 92 -23.79 11.17 11.99
C VAL A 92 -23.69 11.91 13.32
N ALA A 93 -24.04 13.20 13.37
CA ALA A 93 -23.99 13.97 14.61
C ALA A 93 -24.93 13.38 15.68
N ASN A 94 -26.12 12.94 15.28
CA ASN A 94 -27.07 12.27 16.16
C ASN A 94 -26.52 10.93 16.67
N ALA A 95 -25.96 10.10 15.78
CA ALA A 95 -25.35 8.83 16.15
C ALA A 95 -24.20 9.01 17.16
N LEU A 96 -23.27 9.93 16.88
CA LEU A 96 -22.15 10.24 17.78
C LEU A 96 -22.63 10.75 19.15
N LYS A 97 -23.66 11.60 19.17
CA LYS A 97 -24.25 12.10 20.41
C LYS A 97 -24.89 10.98 21.23
N VAL A 98 -25.59 10.04 20.61
CA VAL A 98 -26.16 8.87 21.29
C VAL A 98 -25.07 7.98 21.85
N ILE A 99 -24.01 7.72 21.08
CA ILE A 99 -22.84 6.94 21.54
C ILE A 99 -22.20 7.60 22.77
N ASP A 100 -22.02 8.92 22.76
CA ASP A 100 -21.50 9.67 23.90
C ASP A 100 -22.43 9.64 25.12
N MET A 101 -23.75 9.79 24.91
CA MET A 101 -24.72 9.81 26.00
C MET A 101 -24.88 8.44 26.68
N VAL A 102 -24.85 7.36 25.90
CA VAL A 102 -25.09 6.01 26.40
C VAL A 102 -23.78 5.38 26.91
N GLY A 103 -22.64 5.75 26.32
CA GLY A 103 -21.33 5.19 26.65
C GLY A 103 -21.33 3.66 26.54
N PHE A 104 -20.65 2.96 27.46
CA PHE A 104 -20.56 1.50 27.47
C PHE A 104 -21.88 0.76 27.76
N LYS A 105 -23.01 1.47 27.97
CA LYS A 105 -24.35 0.86 28.06
C LYS A 105 -25.03 0.73 26.71
N LEU A 106 -24.31 1.00 25.61
CA LEU A 106 -24.84 0.90 24.26
C LEU A 106 -25.30 -0.54 24.02
N THR A 107 -26.52 -0.71 23.52
CA THR A 107 -27.07 -2.02 23.16
C THR A 107 -27.13 -2.16 21.64
N PRO A 108 -27.14 -3.40 21.10
CA PRO A 108 -27.32 -3.65 19.68
C PRO A 108 -28.53 -2.92 19.10
N ASP A 109 -29.68 -2.92 19.76
CA ASP A 109 -30.89 -2.25 19.26
C ASP A 109 -30.72 -0.72 19.12
N ILE A 110 -30.08 -0.08 20.11
CA ILE A 110 -29.79 1.36 20.04
C ILE A 110 -28.82 1.63 18.90
N LEU A 111 -27.79 0.80 18.76
CA LEU A 111 -26.80 0.91 17.68
C LEU A 111 -27.46 0.76 16.30
N LYS A 112 -28.29 -0.28 16.10
CA LYS A 112 -29.05 -0.50 14.86
C LYS A 112 -29.90 0.72 14.52
N SER A 113 -30.60 1.28 15.51
CA SER A 113 -31.45 2.46 15.30
C SER A 113 -30.68 3.69 14.84
N ILE A 114 -29.46 3.94 15.34
CA ILE A 114 -28.66 5.11 14.93
C ILE A 114 -27.89 4.87 13.62
N MET A 115 -27.66 3.61 13.25
CA MET A 115 -26.97 3.22 12.02
C MET A 115 -27.93 3.06 10.83
N GLU A 116 -29.22 2.81 11.07
CA GLU A 116 -30.22 2.61 10.01
C GLU A 116 -30.26 3.73 8.96
N PRO A 117 -30.18 5.02 9.32
CA PRO A 117 -30.10 6.11 8.33
C PRO A 117 -28.81 6.08 7.50
N LEU A 118 -27.74 5.51 8.06
CA LEU A 118 -26.38 5.49 7.50
C LEU A 118 -26.04 4.21 6.73
N LYS A 119 -26.94 3.22 6.69
CA LYS A 119 -26.67 1.86 6.20
C LYS A 119 -26.17 1.74 4.75
N HIS A 120 -26.37 2.78 3.93
CA HIS A 120 -25.88 2.85 2.55
C HIS A 120 -24.72 3.85 2.36
N SER A 121 -24.13 4.32 3.46
CA SER A 121 -22.98 5.22 3.47
C SER A 121 -21.84 4.60 4.25
N TYR A 122 -21.00 3.85 3.55
CA TYR A 122 -19.84 3.20 4.16
C TYR A 122 -18.93 4.19 4.88
N THR A 123 -18.67 5.38 4.30
CA THR A 123 -17.77 6.36 4.91
C THR A 123 -18.25 6.79 6.29
N ASN A 124 -19.54 7.04 6.44
CA ASN A 124 -20.12 7.45 7.71
C ASN A 124 -20.20 6.27 8.69
N MET A 125 -20.49 5.07 8.20
CA MET A 125 -20.49 3.85 9.01
C MET A 125 -19.10 3.51 9.57
N LYS A 126 -18.04 3.64 8.75
CA LYS A 126 -16.65 3.51 9.19
C LYS A 126 -16.31 4.54 10.27
N MET A 127 -16.75 5.78 10.12
CA MET A 127 -16.54 6.81 11.15
C MET A 127 -17.16 6.41 12.50
N ILE A 128 -18.40 5.90 12.49
CA ILE A 128 -19.06 5.40 13.70
C ILE A 128 -18.30 4.21 14.31
N HIS A 129 -17.89 3.25 13.48
CA HIS A 129 -17.06 2.12 13.88
C HIS A 129 -15.76 2.58 14.57
N ASP A 130 -15.00 3.47 13.93
CA ASP A 130 -13.69 3.92 14.44
C ASP A 130 -13.83 4.66 15.78
N VAL A 131 -14.91 5.44 15.96
CA VAL A 131 -15.21 6.12 17.23
C VAL A 131 -15.53 5.11 18.33
N ILE A 132 -16.36 4.09 18.06
CA ILE A 132 -16.69 3.05 19.04
C ILE A 132 -15.44 2.25 19.40
N TYR A 133 -14.62 1.89 18.41
CA TYR A 133 -13.38 1.16 18.62
C TYR A 133 -12.39 1.97 19.47
N ALA A 134 -12.15 3.23 19.13
CA ALA A 134 -11.26 4.12 19.90
C ALA A 134 -11.74 4.34 21.35
N LYS A 135 -13.06 4.43 21.57
CA LYS A 135 -13.65 4.55 22.91
C LYS A 135 -13.58 3.25 23.71
N GLY A 136 -13.73 2.10 23.06
CA GLY A 136 -13.69 0.79 23.70
C GLY A 136 -12.27 0.28 23.97
N ASN A 137 -11.30 0.67 23.14
CA ASN A 137 -9.93 0.18 23.19
C ASN A 137 -9.02 1.14 23.97
N VAL A 138 -9.38 1.43 25.23
CA VAL A 138 -8.56 2.23 26.15
C VAL A 138 -7.59 1.34 26.95
N PRO A 139 -6.36 1.79 27.24
CA PRO A 139 -5.36 0.98 27.95
C PRO A 139 -5.82 0.44 29.31
N GLU A 140 -6.77 1.13 29.98
CA GLU A 140 -7.37 0.69 31.24
C GLU A 140 -8.48 -0.38 31.08
N ALA A 141 -8.97 -0.65 29.86
CA ALA A 141 -10.06 -1.59 29.59
C ALA A 141 -9.73 -3.03 30.02
N GLY A 142 -8.48 -3.46 29.81
CA GLY A 142 -8.04 -4.83 30.08
C GLY A 142 -7.98 -5.19 31.57
N LEU A 143 -7.93 -4.21 32.47
CA LEU A 143 -7.82 -4.42 33.92
C LEU A 143 -9.16 -4.23 34.67
N ALA A 144 -10.14 -3.56 34.06
CA ALA A 144 -11.38 -3.19 34.73
C ALA A 144 -12.66 -3.73 34.06
N GLY A 145 -12.56 -4.42 32.92
CA GLY A 145 -13.74 -4.89 32.18
C GLY A 145 -14.58 -3.73 31.62
N ILE A 146 -13.94 -2.61 31.34
CA ILE A 146 -14.57 -1.37 30.86
C ILE A 146 -14.44 -1.35 29.34
N GLY A 147 -15.55 -1.53 28.63
CA GLY A 147 -15.59 -1.55 27.16
C GLY A 147 -17.01 -1.78 26.65
N TYR A 148 -17.18 -1.79 25.33
CA TYR A 148 -18.44 -2.20 24.71
C TYR A 148 -18.56 -3.73 24.72
N ASP A 149 -19.80 -4.21 24.76
CA ASP A 149 -20.12 -5.63 24.61
C ASP A 149 -19.69 -6.14 23.22
N GLU A 150 -19.28 -7.42 23.11
CA GLU A 150 -18.90 -8.05 21.86
C GLU A 150 -19.99 -7.93 20.78
N ALA A 151 -21.26 -8.02 21.18
CA ALA A 151 -22.41 -7.90 20.28
C ALA A 151 -22.51 -6.52 19.58
N ILE A 152 -21.88 -5.47 20.14
CA ILE A 152 -21.79 -4.15 19.50
C ILE A 152 -20.86 -4.20 18.30
N TYR A 153 -19.71 -4.87 18.43
CA TYR A 153 -18.76 -5.03 17.33
C TYR A 153 -19.34 -5.93 16.23
N GLU A 154 -20.03 -7.01 16.59
CA GLU A 154 -20.73 -7.87 15.63
C GLU A 154 -21.80 -7.10 14.85
N THR A 155 -22.61 -6.27 15.54
CA THR A 155 -23.63 -5.43 14.92
C THR A 155 -23.02 -4.40 13.97
N LEU A 156 -21.89 -3.78 14.33
CA LEU A 156 -21.17 -2.86 13.45
C LEU A 156 -20.74 -3.54 12.15
N ILE A 157 -20.17 -4.74 12.26
CA ILE A 157 -19.72 -5.54 11.11
C ILE A 157 -20.90 -5.94 10.22
N GLU A 158 -22.01 -6.40 10.82
CA GLU A 158 -23.26 -6.74 10.10
C GLU A 158 -23.75 -5.55 9.26
N TYR A 159 -23.84 -4.38 9.88
CA TYR A 159 -24.39 -3.18 9.24
C TYR A 159 -23.44 -2.53 8.22
N MET A 160 -22.12 -2.68 8.39
CA MET A 160 -21.17 -2.19 7.39
C MET A 160 -21.21 -3.01 6.09
N GLY A 161 -21.76 -4.24 6.11
CA GLY A 161 -21.82 -5.13 4.95
C GLY A 161 -20.44 -5.49 4.36
N ILE A 162 -19.38 -5.14 5.10
CA ILE A 162 -17.97 -5.17 4.74
C ILE A 162 -17.32 -5.81 5.96
N ASN A 163 -16.99 -7.09 5.84
CA ASN A 163 -16.32 -7.80 6.92
C ASN A 163 -14.96 -7.14 7.22
N THR A 164 -14.38 -7.45 8.38
CA THR A 164 -13.06 -6.96 8.80
C THR A 164 -12.00 -7.11 7.69
N SER A 165 -12.07 -8.17 6.90
CA SER A 165 -11.14 -8.47 5.80
C SER A 165 -11.19 -7.42 4.67
N ALA A 166 -12.34 -6.84 4.37
CA ALA A 166 -12.45 -5.78 3.37
C ALA A 166 -12.02 -4.40 3.92
N VAL A 167 -12.14 -4.17 5.24
CA VAL A 167 -11.51 -3.01 5.90
C VAL A 167 -9.98 -3.14 5.84
N GLU A 168 -9.47 -4.30 6.23
CA GLU A 168 -8.04 -4.63 6.18
C GLU A 168 -7.49 -4.46 4.75
N TYR A 169 -8.23 -4.92 3.74
CA TYR A 169 -7.87 -4.73 2.34
C TYR A 169 -7.67 -3.25 1.99
N LEU A 170 -8.61 -2.37 2.37
CA LEU A 170 -8.53 -0.94 2.07
C LEU A 170 -7.37 -0.25 2.78
N ASP A 171 -7.16 -0.58 4.05
CA ASP A 171 -6.06 -0.01 4.83
C ASP A 171 -4.71 -0.46 4.24
N ARG A 172 -4.58 -1.72 3.82
CA ARG A 172 -3.38 -2.23 3.14
C ARG A 172 -3.20 -1.65 1.72
N LEU A 173 -4.28 -1.42 0.97
CA LEU A 173 -4.21 -0.78 -0.34
C LEU A 173 -3.66 0.65 -0.22
N LYS A 174 -4.06 1.36 0.85
CA LYS A 174 -3.56 2.70 1.15
C LYS A 174 -2.06 2.74 1.39
N GLU A 175 -1.48 1.69 1.99
CA GLU A 175 -0.02 1.57 2.13
C GLU A 175 0.67 1.68 0.76
N VAL A 176 0.11 1.03 -0.28
CA VAL A 176 0.62 1.09 -1.67
C VAL A 176 0.46 2.50 -2.27
N GLU A 177 -0.65 3.18 -1.97
CA GLU A 177 -0.92 4.55 -2.43
C GLU A 177 0.07 5.57 -1.84
N ASP A 178 0.49 5.36 -0.59
CA ASP A 178 1.42 6.25 0.13
C ASP A 178 2.85 6.25 -0.44
N ILE A 179 3.13 5.42 -1.45
CA ILE A 179 4.45 5.34 -2.10
C ILE A 179 4.96 6.67 -2.67
N GLU A 180 4.06 7.57 -3.05
CA GLU A 180 4.42 8.91 -3.55
C GLU A 180 5.15 9.73 -2.47
N SER A 181 4.82 9.48 -1.20
CA SER A 181 5.41 10.13 -0.04
C SER A 181 6.72 9.49 0.41
N ILE A 182 7.05 8.29 -0.08
CA ILE A 182 8.27 7.57 0.26
C ILE A 182 9.42 8.05 -0.64
N PRO A 183 10.62 8.34 -0.09
CA PRO A 183 11.80 8.65 -0.90
C PRO A 183 12.06 7.55 -1.94
N GLY A 184 12.50 7.94 -3.14
CA GLY A 184 12.84 7.00 -4.21
C GLY A 184 14.05 6.13 -3.93
N PHE A 185 14.48 5.39 -4.96
CA PHE A 185 15.76 4.69 -4.94
C PHE A 185 16.91 5.68 -4.69
N LYS A 186 17.90 5.27 -3.91
CA LYS A 186 19.07 6.08 -3.56
C LYS A 186 20.34 5.29 -3.73
N PHE A 187 21.46 5.98 -3.79
CA PHE A 187 22.77 5.34 -3.73
C PHE A 187 23.76 6.25 -3.03
N SER A 188 24.80 5.64 -2.47
CA SER A 188 25.94 6.36 -1.90
C SER A 188 27.21 6.06 -2.69
N VAL A 189 28.12 7.01 -2.73
CA VAL A 189 29.42 6.87 -3.38
C VAL A 189 30.51 7.10 -2.34
N SER A 190 31.45 6.17 -2.24
CA SER A 190 32.63 6.31 -1.40
C SER A 190 33.90 6.07 -2.20
N MET A 191 34.95 6.82 -1.85
CA MET A 191 36.28 6.71 -2.45
C MET A 191 37.31 6.57 -1.33
N TYR A 192 38.20 5.60 -1.47
CA TYR A 192 39.42 5.51 -0.67
C TYR A 192 40.59 6.01 -1.52
N GLY A 193 41.46 6.85 -0.96
CA GLY A 193 42.40 7.66 -1.74
C GLY A 193 43.47 6.88 -2.54
N GLY A 194 44.03 7.56 -3.55
CA GLY A 194 45.29 7.21 -4.22
C GLY A 194 45.22 6.20 -5.36
N ALA A 195 44.49 5.09 -5.18
CA ALA A 195 44.36 4.02 -6.19
C ALA A 195 43.21 3.02 -5.92
N THR A 196 42.33 3.30 -4.95
CA THR A 196 41.34 2.33 -4.46
C THR A 196 40.06 2.38 -5.31
N PRO A 197 39.33 1.25 -5.47
CA PRO A 197 38.07 1.21 -6.22
C PRO A 197 37.03 2.22 -5.72
N VAL A 198 36.28 2.79 -6.67
CA VAL A 198 35.03 3.51 -6.39
C VAL A 198 34.01 2.50 -5.90
N ILE A 199 33.38 2.76 -4.75
CA ILE A 199 32.31 1.92 -4.24
C ILE A 199 31.01 2.71 -4.36
N ILE A 200 30.05 2.17 -5.11
CA ILE A 200 28.70 2.71 -5.23
C ILE A 200 27.76 1.71 -4.58
N THR A 201 27.15 2.10 -3.46
CA THR A 201 26.25 1.22 -2.70
C THR A 201 24.80 1.58 -2.99
N PRO A 202 23.98 0.62 -3.46
CA PRO A 202 22.55 0.85 -3.63
C PRO A 202 21.87 0.98 -2.26
N ASP A 203 20.94 1.92 -2.14
CA ASP A 203 20.10 2.15 -0.98
C ASP A 203 18.63 2.08 -1.44
N VAL A 204 18.00 0.93 -1.19
CA VAL A 204 16.59 0.70 -1.52
C VAL A 204 15.78 0.83 -0.24
N PRO A 205 14.83 1.77 -0.16
CA PRO A 205 13.92 1.86 0.97
C PRO A 205 13.19 0.53 1.20
N TYR A 206 13.05 0.11 2.46
CA TYR A 206 12.41 -1.16 2.81
C TYR A 206 11.04 -1.35 2.15
N PHE A 207 10.24 -0.29 2.12
CA PHE A 207 8.93 -0.27 1.47
C PHE A 207 8.98 -0.70 -0.01
N TYR A 208 10.00 -0.27 -0.75
CA TYR A 208 10.16 -0.65 -2.16
C TYR A 208 10.49 -2.13 -2.29
N LEU A 209 11.24 -2.71 -1.35
CA LEU A 209 11.58 -4.14 -1.34
C LEU A 209 10.35 -5.03 -1.06
N THR A 210 9.46 -4.59 -0.17
CA THR A 210 8.28 -5.39 0.24
C THR A 210 7.09 -5.22 -0.69
N LEU A 211 7.02 -4.14 -1.45
CA LEU A 211 5.87 -3.82 -2.28
C LEU A 211 5.43 -4.93 -3.25
N PRO A 212 6.33 -5.66 -3.94
CA PRO A 212 5.90 -6.75 -4.81
C PRO A 212 5.10 -7.83 -4.07
N ASP A 213 5.50 -8.18 -2.86
CA ASP A 213 4.80 -9.17 -2.05
C ASP A 213 3.48 -8.61 -1.53
N THR A 214 3.47 -7.36 -1.08
CA THR A 214 2.22 -6.63 -0.72
C THR A 214 1.22 -6.62 -1.88
N MET A 215 1.68 -6.36 -3.11
CA MET A 215 0.82 -6.38 -4.31
C MET A 215 0.22 -7.78 -4.57
N LYS A 216 1.01 -8.85 -4.40
CA LYS A 216 0.51 -10.23 -4.55
C LYS A 216 -0.52 -10.56 -3.47
N GLU A 217 -0.27 -10.17 -2.23
CA GLU A 217 -1.20 -10.41 -1.12
C GLU A 217 -2.51 -9.65 -1.31
N LEU A 218 -2.44 -8.35 -1.65
CA LEU A 218 -3.61 -7.55 -1.97
C LEU A 218 -4.39 -8.13 -3.15
N GLY A 219 -3.72 -8.54 -4.22
CA GLY A 219 -4.38 -9.17 -5.36
C GLY A 219 -5.13 -10.45 -5.01
N LYS A 220 -4.58 -11.27 -4.10
CA LYS A 220 -5.26 -12.46 -3.56
C LYS A 220 -6.44 -12.08 -2.68
N MET A 221 -6.27 -11.13 -1.76
CA MET A 221 -7.35 -10.64 -0.90
C MET A 221 -8.50 -10.08 -1.73
N TYR A 222 -8.22 -9.27 -2.76
CA TYR A 222 -9.24 -8.76 -3.68
C TYR A 222 -10.01 -9.92 -4.33
N ALA A 223 -9.31 -10.91 -4.91
CA ALA A 223 -9.97 -12.03 -5.58
C ALA A 223 -10.84 -12.87 -4.62
N THR A 224 -10.43 -13.02 -3.36
CA THR A 224 -11.26 -13.68 -2.33
C THR A 224 -12.49 -12.85 -2.01
N LEU A 225 -12.30 -11.57 -1.69
CA LEU A 225 -13.37 -10.68 -1.26
C LEU A 225 -14.38 -10.39 -2.36
N GLU A 226 -13.95 -10.35 -3.62
CA GLU A 226 -14.84 -10.21 -4.76
C GLU A 226 -15.78 -11.41 -4.90
N ASN A 227 -15.30 -12.62 -4.65
CA ASN A 227 -16.17 -13.81 -4.67
C ASN A 227 -17.18 -13.79 -3.52
N GLU A 228 -16.79 -13.27 -2.36
CA GLU A 228 -17.64 -13.19 -1.16
C GLU A 228 -18.63 -12.01 -1.22
N PHE A 229 -18.23 -10.88 -1.81
CA PHE A 229 -18.95 -9.60 -1.79
C PHE A 229 -18.87 -8.87 -3.14
N SER A 230 -19.25 -9.55 -4.22
CA SER A 230 -19.10 -9.07 -5.61
C SER A 230 -19.68 -7.67 -5.88
N GLU A 231 -20.69 -7.25 -5.12
CA GLU A 231 -21.31 -5.92 -5.22
C GLU A 231 -20.36 -4.76 -4.85
N LEU A 232 -19.27 -5.03 -4.13
CA LEU A 232 -18.30 -4.02 -3.68
C LEU A 232 -17.13 -3.82 -4.67
N PHE A 233 -16.88 -4.82 -5.51
CA PHE A 233 -15.67 -4.90 -6.33
C PHE A 233 -15.97 -4.50 -7.77
N THR A 234 -15.12 -3.65 -8.33
CA THR A 234 -15.42 -2.98 -9.61
C THR A 234 -15.01 -3.79 -10.84
N ARG A 235 -14.25 -4.87 -10.65
CA ARG A 235 -13.66 -5.67 -11.73
C ARG A 235 -13.44 -7.11 -11.30
N HIS A 236 -14.07 -8.04 -12.04
CA HIS A 236 -13.86 -9.48 -11.89
C HIS A 236 -12.42 -9.89 -12.14
N ILE A 237 -11.80 -10.51 -11.15
CA ILE A 237 -10.50 -11.17 -11.28
C ILE A 237 -10.73 -12.67 -11.49
N PRO A 238 -10.29 -13.23 -12.63
CA PRO A 238 -10.43 -14.65 -12.89
C PRO A 238 -9.75 -15.49 -11.80
N THR A 239 -10.49 -16.49 -11.33
CA THR A 239 -9.98 -17.53 -10.43
C THR A 239 -9.01 -18.48 -11.16
N ASP A 240 -8.23 -19.26 -10.41
CA ASP A 240 -7.31 -20.24 -11.02
C ASP A 240 -8.05 -21.26 -11.90
N GLY A 241 -9.26 -21.65 -11.51
CA GLY A 241 -10.10 -22.54 -12.31
C GLY A 241 -10.46 -21.94 -13.68
N GLU A 242 -10.81 -20.66 -13.72
CA GLU A 242 -11.14 -19.95 -14.96
C GLU A 242 -9.91 -19.75 -15.87
N LEU A 243 -8.73 -19.55 -15.28
CA LEU A 243 -7.47 -19.43 -16.02
C LEU A 243 -7.03 -20.76 -16.64
N ILE A 244 -7.23 -21.88 -15.95
CA ILE A 244 -6.97 -23.22 -16.48
C ILE A 244 -7.92 -23.50 -17.65
N LEU A 245 -9.23 -23.26 -17.49
CA LEU A 245 -10.23 -23.49 -18.53
C LEU A 245 -10.02 -22.63 -19.78
N SER A 246 -9.58 -21.38 -19.62
CA SER A 246 -9.27 -20.50 -20.75
C SER A 246 -8.00 -20.89 -21.51
N SER A 247 -7.05 -21.56 -20.86
CA SER A 247 -5.83 -22.08 -21.52
C SER A 247 -6.03 -23.37 -22.32
N LEU A 248 -7.21 -23.99 -22.19
CA LEU A 248 -7.59 -25.24 -22.89
C LEU A 248 -8.39 -24.99 -24.19
N LYS A 249 -8.68 -23.73 -24.52
CA LYS A 249 -9.32 -23.30 -25.77
C LYS A 249 -8.29 -22.72 -26.74
#